data_AF-A0AAU9TP62-F1
#
_entry.id   AF-A0AAU9TP62-F1
#
_cell.length_a   1.000
_cell.length_b   1.000
_cell.length_c   1.000
_cell.angle_alpha   90.00
_cell.angle_beta   90.00
_cell.angle_gamma   90.00
#
_symmetry.space_group_name_H-M   'P 1'
#
loop_
_entity.id
_entity.type
_entity.pdbx_description
1 polymer ?
#
loop_
_entity_poly.entity_id
_entity_poly.type
_entity_poly.pdbx_seq_one_letter_code
_entity_poly.pdbx_strand_id
1 'polypeptide(L)'
;MASVSRKSEMWNLTDMVSYLLDDEEISAGLTREDLTSLHNPDLGFLQVLRGALEYQGFNPKAILREMIRRRNAFIAAQKEEVIWDLTNKDGEFKQTPTSKASDCIFSNGPLVKDIELLIFMFLHRNNHISKIIKKSLPGIAAILEHLREKNDINDGTRKSGTALGVSDITLPRIAGVMPAVAVKLFHARLVKETVPFLTIPGVKSNDDASQEADADAAGSSGLKVSSITHAICCPFLPSLHPKAAKGPSHIHGIMLLDMFPNPTDLEV
;
A
#
# COMPACT_ATOMS: atom_id res chain seq x y z
N MET A 1 -6.72 -59.04 4.06
CA MET A 1 -5.99 -58.14 4.99
C MET A 1 -6.72 -56.80 4.99
N ALA A 2 -7.46 -56.50 6.05
CA ALA A 2 -8.21 -55.25 6.16
C ALA A 2 -7.25 -54.13 6.61
N SER A 3 -7.20 -53.05 5.84
CA SER A 3 -6.51 -51.81 6.16
C SER A 3 -7.22 -51.15 7.35
N VAL A 4 -6.62 -51.20 8.54
CA VAL A 4 -7.08 -50.43 9.69
C VAL A 4 -6.66 -48.98 9.45
N SER A 5 -7.59 -48.19 8.93
CA SER A 5 -7.47 -46.73 8.89
C SER A 5 -7.45 -46.21 10.32
N ARG A 6 -6.25 -46.02 10.87
CA ARG A 6 -6.05 -45.22 12.09
C ARG A 6 -6.38 -43.78 11.71
N LYS A 7 -7.64 -43.38 11.91
CA LYS A 7 -7.97 -41.98 12.03
C LYS A 7 -7.06 -41.45 13.13
N SER A 8 -6.24 -40.46 12.81
CA SER A 8 -5.47 -39.70 13.78
C SER A 8 -6.49 -39.04 14.71
N GLU A 9 -6.78 -39.68 15.84
CA GLU A 9 -7.57 -39.06 16.89
C GLU A 9 -6.74 -37.89 17.40
N MET A 10 -7.21 -36.67 17.11
CA MET A 10 -6.65 -35.48 17.72
C MET A 10 -6.84 -35.63 19.22
N TRP A 11 -5.74 -35.62 19.96
CA TRP A 11 -5.78 -35.62 21.42
C TRP A 11 -6.47 -34.34 21.87
N ASN A 12 -7.44 -34.48 22.77
CA ASN A 12 -8.01 -33.32 23.42
C ASN A 12 -7.02 -32.83 24.51
N LEU A 13 -7.23 -31.60 25.00
CA LEU A 13 -6.33 -30.98 25.98
C LEU A 13 -6.20 -31.81 27.26
N THR A 14 -7.28 -32.46 27.69
CA THR A 14 -7.29 -33.32 28.88
C THR A 14 -6.41 -34.56 28.67
N ASP A 15 -6.54 -35.24 27.53
CA ASP A 15 -5.73 -36.43 27.21
C ASP A 15 -4.23 -36.08 27.17
N MET A 16 -3.89 -34.90 26.62
CA MET A 16 -2.52 -34.41 26.56
C MET A 16 -1.96 -34.09 27.94
N VAL A 17 -2.75 -33.44 28.81
CA VAL A 17 -2.31 -33.17 30.19
C VAL A 17 -2.15 -34.47 30.97
N SER A 18 -3.09 -35.42 30.87
CA SER A 18 -2.97 -36.72 31.54
C SER A 18 -1.70 -37.46 31.12
N TYR A 19 -1.40 -37.51 29.83
CA TYR A 19 -0.17 -38.12 29.32
C TYR A 19 1.11 -37.48 29.88
N LEU A 20 1.13 -36.15 30.04
CA LEU A 20 2.28 -35.45 30.64
C LEU A 20 2.43 -35.73 32.14
N LEU A 21 1.32 -36.01 32.84
CA LEU A 21 1.32 -36.31 34.27
C LEU A 21 1.62 -37.77 34.60
N ASP A 22 1.58 -38.66 33.61
CA ASP A 22 2.05 -40.05 33.77
C ASP A 22 3.57 -40.14 34.01
N ASP A 23 4.30 -39.06 33.76
CA ASP A 23 5.73 -38.92 34.07
C ASP A 23 5.93 -38.31 35.48
N GLU A 24 6.70 -39.00 36.33
CA GLU A 24 6.92 -38.64 37.73
C GLU A 24 7.78 -37.36 37.87
N GLU A 25 8.75 -37.14 36.97
CA GLU A 25 9.60 -35.95 37.01
C GLU A 25 8.80 -34.70 36.63
N ILE A 26 7.96 -34.81 35.60
CA ILE A 26 7.09 -33.72 35.14
C ILE A 26 6.03 -33.39 36.19
N SER A 27 5.34 -34.41 36.72
CA SER A 27 4.26 -34.20 37.69
C SER A 27 4.78 -33.63 39.02
N ALA A 28 5.96 -34.03 39.48
CA ALA A 28 6.59 -33.46 40.68
C ALA A 28 7.01 -31.99 40.50
N GLY A 29 7.26 -31.56 39.27
CA GLY A 29 7.67 -30.20 38.93
C GLY A 29 6.52 -29.19 38.75
N LEU A 30 5.27 -29.64 38.57
CA LEU A 30 4.13 -28.78 38.28
C LEU A 30 3.33 -28.43 39.54
N THR A 31 3.00 -27.15 39.70
CA THR A 31 2.11 -26.71 40.77
C THR A 31 0.64 -26.95 40.41
N ARG A 32 -0.25 -26.91 41.42
CA ARG A 32 -1.70 -26.98 41.19
C ARG A 32 -2.21 -25.84 40.29
N GLU A 33 -1.56 -24.67 40.34
CA GLU A 33 -1.89 -23.52 39.50
C GLU A 33 -1.49 -23.77 38.04
N ASP A 34 -0.33 -24.39 37.81
CA ASP A 34 0.13 -24.75 36.46
C ASP A 34 -0.84 -25.74 35.81
N LEU A 35 -1.26 -26.79 36.54
CA LEU A 35 -2.24 -27.77 36.05
C LEU A 35 -3.58 -27.12 35.73
N THR A 36 -4.04 -26.21 36.60
CA THR A 36 -5.30 -25.49 36.39
C THR A 36 -5.22 -24.62 35.12
N SER A 37 -4.09 -23.96 34.90
CA SER A 37 -3.82 -23.12 33.73
C SER A 37 -3.66 -23.94 32.44
N LEU A 38 -3.08 -25.14 32.52
CA LEU A 38 -2.98 -26.06 31.38
C LEU A 38 -4.35 -26.55 30.92
N HIS A 39 -5.28 -26.82 31.83
CA HIS A 39 -6.65 -27.19 31.49
C HIS A 39 -7.53 -26.00 31.07
N ASN A 40 -7.21 -24.80 31.55
CA ASN A 40 -7.99 -23.58 31.30
C ASN A 40 -7.05 -22.46 30.85
N PRO A 41 -6.59 -22.48 29.58
CA PRO A 41 -5.68 -21.45 29.09
C PRO A 41 -6.32 -20.06 29.23
N ASP A 42 -5.57 -19.12 29.78
CA ASP A 42 -6.02 -17.74 29.93
C ASP A 42 -6.18 -17.08 28.55
N LEU A 43 -7.42 -17.08 28.06
CA LEU A 43 -7.76 -16.49 26.77
C LEU A 43 -7.51 -14.97 26.74
N GLY A 44 -7.59 -14.28 27.88
CA GLY A 44 -7.28 -12.87 27.99
C GLY A 44 -5.79 -12.61 27.76
N PHE A 45 -4.93 -13.35 28.47
CA PHE A 45 -3.49 -13.33 28.23
C PHE A 45 -3.13 -13.68 26.79
N LEU A 46 -3.71 -14.75 26.23
CA LEU A 46 -3.45 -15.15 24.84
C LEU A 46 -3.93 -14.13 23.82
N GLN A 47 -5.02 -13.41 24.07
CA GLN A 47 -5.49 -12.32 23.22
C GLN A 47 -4.55 -11.11 23.27
N VAL A 48 -4.07 -10.74 24.45
CA VAL A 48 -3.06 -9.68 24.60
C VAL A 48 -1.76 -10.08 23.90
N LEU A 49 -1.30 -11.31 24.12
CA LEU A 49 -0.10 -11.85 23.47
C LEU A 49 -0.25 -11.88 21.95
N ARG A 50 -1.41 -12.30 21.44
CA ARG A 50 -1.73 -12.23 20.01
C ARG A 50 -1.58 -10.81 19.50
N GLY A 51 -2.15 -9.81 20.17
CA GLY A 51 -2.01 -8.40 19.76
C GLY A 51 -0.56 -7.90 19.79
N ALA A 52 0.25 -8.39 20.74
CA ALA A 52 1.67 -8.06 20.83
C ALA A 52 2.52 -8.75 19.75
N LEU A 53 2.14 -9.96 19.33
CA LEU A 53 2.80 -10.76 18.29
C LEU A 53 2.27 -10.46 16.88
N GLU A 54 1.17 -9.73 16.75
CA GLU A 54 0.61 -9.35 15.46
C GLU A 54 1.66 -8.57 14.66
N TYR A 55 1.81 -8.95 13.38
CA TYR A 55 2.75 -8.28 12.48
C TYR A 55 2.43 -6.78 12.43
N GLN A 56 3.30 -5.98 13.05
CA GLN A 56 3.19 -4.54 12.99
C GLN A 56 3.77 -4.08 11.66
N GLY A 57 2.90 -3.96 10.67
CA GLY A 57 3.17 -3.12 9.51
C GLY A 57 3.42 -1.67 9.92
N PHE A 58 3.61 -0.79 8.94
CA PHE A 58 3.72 0.64 9.26
C PHE A 58 2.33 1.22 9.61
N ASN A 59 2.32 2.31 10.38
CA ASN A 59 1.10 3.04 10.71
C ASN A 59 0.92 4.24 9.77
N PRO A 60 -0.06 4.24 8.84
CA PRO A 60 -0.26 5.35 7.90
C PRO A 60 -0.45 6.72 8.57
N LYS A 61 -1.17 6.76 9.70
CA LYS A 61 -1.41 8.00 10.44
C LYS A 61 -0.11 8.53 11.05
N ALA A 62 0.77 7.65 11.53
CA ALA A 62 2.06 8.06 12.08
C ALA A 62 2.96 8.67 11.00
N ILE A 63 3.02 8.04 9.82
CA ILE A 63 3.79 8.56 8.67
C ILE A 63 3.25 9.92 8.22
N LEU A 64 1.93 10.05 8.05
CA LEU A 64 1.35 11.32 7.60
C LEU A 64 1.57 12.45 8.62
N ARG A 65 1.43 12.17 9.92
CA ARG A 65 1.75 13.15 10.98
C ARG A 65 3.21 13.59 10.93
N GLU A 66 4.12 12.64 10.73
CA GLU A 66 5.54 12.94 10.62
C GLU A 66 5.83 13.79 9.37
N MET A 67 5.23 13.49 8.22
CA MET A 67 5.36 14.32 7.02
C MET A 67 4.85 15.75 7.23
N ILE A 68 3.69 15.91 7.88
CA ILE A 68 3.14 17.24 8.21
C ILE A 68 4.10 18.00 9.13
N ARG A 69 4.62 17.34 10.18
CA ARG A 69 5.56 17.94 11.13
C ARG A 69 6.84 18.40 10.43
N ARG A 70 7.42 17.55 9.57
CA ARG A 70 8.65 17.86 8.80
C ARG A 70 8.43 18.99 7.80
N ARG A 71 7.35 18.93 7.03
CA ARG A 71 6.95 20.01 6.11
C ARG A 71 6.84 21.34 6.84
N ASN A 72 6.14 21.39 7.97
CA ASN A 72 5.94 22.64 8.70
C ASN A 72 7.26 23.20 9.26
N ALA A 73 8.14 22.33 9.78
CA ALA A 73 9.47 22.75 10.23
C ALA A 73 10.33 23.28 9.08
N PHE A 74 10.27 22.60 7.93
CA PHE A 74 10.99 23.00 6.72
C PHE A 74 10.50 24.35 6.19
N ILE A 75 9.18 24.55 6.06
CA ILE A 75 8.57 25.82 5.62
C ILE A 75 8.94 26.96 6.59
N ALA A 76 8.93 26.70 7.90
CA ALA A 76 9.31 27.71 8.89
C ALA A 76 10.80 28.12 8.80
N ALA A 77 11.66 27.22 8.36
CA ALA A 77 13.10 27.49 8.18
C ALA A 77 13.42 28.13 6.81
N GLN A 78 12.61 27.85 5.79
CA GLN A 78 12.84 28.32 4.43
C GLN A 78 12.41 29.77 4.25
N LYS A 79 13.34 30.61 3.79
CA LYS A 79 13.10 32.06 3.63
C LYS A 79 12.56 32.45 2.24
N GLU A 80 12.85 31.65 1.21
CA GLU A 80 12.50 31.96 -0.18
C GLU A 80 11.67 30.84 -0.79
N GLU A 81 10.58 31.22 -1.45
CA GLU A 81 9.78 30.28 -2.23
C GLU A 81 10.44 30.00 -3.57
N VAL A 82 10.77 28.74 -3.81
CA VAL A 82 11.18 28.22 -5.12
C VAL A 82 9.96 27.63 -5.83
N ILE A 83 9.84 27.93 -7.13
CA ILE A 83 8.76 27.48 -8.01
C ILE A 83 9.37 26.75 -9.22
N TRP A 84 8.88 25.55 -9.49
CA TRP A 84 9.26 24.76 -10.66
C TRP A 84 8.07 24.56 -11.60
N ASP A 85 8.22 24.92 -12.87
CA ASP A 85 7.22 24.72 -13.95
C ASP A 85 7.48 23.41 -14.70
N LEU A 86 6.58 22.44 -14.54
CA LEU A 86 6.68 21.11 -15.14
C LEU A 86 6.54 21.10 -16.67
N THR A 87 6.04 22.19 -17.27
CA THR A 87 5.92 22.35 -18.73
C THR A 87 7.24 22.79 -19.38
N ASN A 88 8.11 23.48 -18.63
CA ASN A 88 9.36 24.05 -19.13
C ASN A 88 10.56 23.09 -18.97
N LYS A 89 10.49 21.92 -19.61
CA LYS A 89 11.54 20.88 -19.47
C LYS A 89 12.92 21.37 -19.93
N ASP A 90 12.96 22.12 -21.04
CA ASP A 90 14.20 22.59 -21.65
C ASP A 90 14.85 23.73 -20.87
N GLY A 91 14.04 24.56 -20.19
CA GLY A 91 14.51 25.61 -19.28
C GLY A 91 14.79 25.13 -17.85
N GLU A 92 15.08 23.84 -17.67
CA GLU A 92 15.31 23.20 -16.36
C GLU A 92 14.17 23.43 -15.36
N PHE A 93 12.93 23.45 -15.85
CA PHE A 93 11.72 23.64 -15.05
C PHE A 93 11.64 25.00 -14.35
N LYS A 94 12.36 26.03 -14.82
CA LYS A 94 12.20 27.39 -14.32
C LYS A 94 10.83 27.95 -14.68
N GLN A 95 10.25 28.74 -13.77
CA GLN A 95 8.95 29.39 -14.00
C GLN A 95 8.99 30.30 -15.24
N THR A 96 7.91 30.26 -16.02
CA THR A 96 7.70 31.11 -17.20
C THR A 96 6.49 32.02 -16.97
N PRO A 97 6.34 33.13 -17.73
CA PRO A 97 5.16 33.99 -17.64
C PRO A 97 3.84 33.27 -17.95
N THR A 98 3.90 32.14 -18.65
CA THR A 98 2.75 31.32 -19.07
C THR A 98 2.45 30.16 -18.12
N SER A 99 3.26 29.96 -17.07
CA SER A 99 3.07 28.85 -16.13
C SER A 99 1.72 28.93 -15.41
N LYS A 100 0.94 27.85 -15.47
CA LYS A 100 -0.25 27.71 -14.62
C LYS A 100 0.13 27.12 -13.28
N ALA A 101 -0.52 27.55 -12.20
CA ALA A 101 -0.28 27.01 -10.87
C ALA A 101 -0.57 25.48 -10.76
N SER A 102 -1.43 24.93 -11.62
CA SER A 102 -1.65 23.49 -11.73
C SER A 102 -0.38 22.74 -12.13
N ASP A 103 0.42 23.35 -13.00
CA ASP A 103 1.57 22.74 -13.66
C ASP A 103 2.87 23.01 -12.89
N CYS A 104 2.78 23.77 -11.79
CA CYS A 104 3.91 24.11 -10.95
C CYS A 104 3.99 23.27 -9.66
N ILE A 105 5.22 22.99 -9.25
CA ILE A 105 5.60 22.55 -7.91
C ILE A 105 6.15 23.74 -7.15
N PHE A 106 5.68 23.93 -5.93
CA PHE A 106 6.09 25.02 -5.05
C PHE A 106 6.79 24.41 -3.85
N SER A 107 7.94 24.97 -3.48
CA SER A 107 8.66 24.57 -2.27
C SER A 107 7.77 24.59 -1.02
N ASN A 108 6.97 25.65 -0.86
CA ASN A 108 5.99 25.80 0.23
C ASN A 108 4.60 25.28 -0.12
N GLY A 109 4.48 24.51 -1.21
CA GLY A 109 3.22 24.06 -1.77
C GLY A 109 2.42 23.10 -0.88
N PRO A 110 1.21 22.74 -1.32
CA PRO A 110 0.34 21.79 -0.61
C PRO A 110 0.99 20.42 -0.48
N LEU A 111 0.87 19.80 0.71
CA LEU A 111 1.41 18.46 0.98
C LEU A 111 0.86 17.39 0.02
N VAL A 112 -0.38 17.55 -0.46
CA VAL A 112 -1.01 16.59 -1.37
C VAL A 112 -0.24 16.47 -2.68
N LYS A 113 0.21 17.59 -3.28
CA LYS A 113 1.01 17.57 -4.51
C LYS A 113 2.35 16.87 -4.29
N ASP A 114 2.99 17.09 -3.15
CA ASP A 114 4.23 16.40 -2.78
C ASP A 114 4.00 14.88 -2.71
N ILE A 115 2.94 14.45 -2.03
CA ILE A 115 2.57 13.04 -1.90
C ILE A 115 2.28 12.42 -3.27
N GLU A 116 1.46 13.06 -4.11
CA GLU A 116 1.13 12.57 -5.45
C GLU A 116 2.37 12.36 -6.31
N LEU A 117 3.28 13.35 -6.32
CA LEU A 117 4.54 13.26 -7.05
C LEU A 117 5.43 12.13 -6.49
N LEU A 118 5.56 12.01 -5.16
CA LEU A 118 6.39 10.97 -4.54
C LEU A 118 5.83 9.56 -4.80
N ILE A 119 4.51 9.38 -4.80
CA ILE A 119 3.84 8.13 -5.17
C ILE A 119 4.09 7.83 -6.65
N PHE A 120 3.88 8.80 -7.53
CA PHE A 120 4.13 8.63 -8.96
C PHE A 120 5.58 8.19 -9.24
N MET A 121 6.56 8.83 -8.58
CA MET A 121 7.97 8.49 -8.70
C MET A 121 8.28 7.08 -8.17
N PHE A 122 7.68 6.70 -7.03
CA PHE A 122 7.81 5.35 -6.48
C PHE A 122 7.33 4.29 -7.47
N LEU A 123 6.15 4.47 -8.03
CA LEU A 123 5.53 3.51 -8.95
C LEU A 123 6.28 3.42 -10.29
N HIS A 124 6.90 4.52 -10.75
CA HIS A 124 7.69 4.52 -11.99
C HIS A 124 9.13 4.03 -11.84
N ARG A 125 9.78 4.38 -10.72
CA ARG A 125 11.24 4.30 -10.57
C ARG A 125 11.71 3.52 -9.34
N ASN A 126 10.79 2.95 -8.55
CA ASN A 126 11.03 2.12 -7.38
C ASN A 126 11.38 2.91 -6.08
N ASN A 127 11.85 2.23 -5.04
CA ASN A 127 11.92 2.73 -3.65
C ASN A 127 13.12 3.62 -3.29
N HIS A 128 14.19 3.66 -4.07
CA HIS A 128 15.44 4.34 -3.71
C HIS A 128 15.54 5.77 -4.26
N ILE A 129 15.05 6.76 -3.52
CA ILE A 129 15.00 8.16 -4.00
C ILE A 129 16.37 8.71 -4.43
N SER A 130 17.47 8.38 -3.74
CA SER A 130 18.82 8.82 -4.14
C SER A 130 19.23 8.27 -5.50
N LYS A 131 18.84 7.03 -5.83
CA LYS A 131 19.12 6.44 -7.16
C LYS A 131 18.27 7.10 -8.24
N ILE A 132 17.06 7.54 -7.89
CA ILE A 132 16.17 8.28 -8.80
C ILE A 132 16.78 9.64 -9.09
N ILE A 133 17.14 10.41 -8.06
CA ILE A 133 17.80 11.73 -8.16
C ILE A 133 19.02 11.65 -9.09
N LYS A 134 19.93 10.70 -8.84
CA LYS A 134 21.15 10.51 -9.65
C LYS A 134 20.89 10.22 -11.14
N LYS A 135 19.71 9.70 -11.49
CA LYS A 135 19.35 9.29 -12.86
C LYS A 135 18.22 10.15 -13.44
N SER A 136 18.05 11.36 -12.93
CA SER A 136 17.03 12.32 -13.36
C SER A 136 17.68 13.51 -14.06
N LEU A 137 16.86 14.25 -14.83
CA LEU A 137 17.26 15.55 -15.36
C LEU A 137 17.60 16.51 -14.21
N PRO A 138 18.52 17.49 -14.37
CA PRO A 138 18.97 18.37 -13.30
C PRO A 138 17.83 19.05 -12.52
N GLY A 139 16.83 19.62 -13.19
CA GLY A 139 15.71 20.25 -12.48
C GLY A 139 14.78 19.26 -11.77
N ILE A 140 14.59 18.04 -12.29
CA ILE A 140 13.87 16.98 -11.56
C ILE A 140 14.68 16.51 -10.35
N ALA A 141 16.00 16.38 -10.49
CA ALA A 141 16.89 16.05 -9.38
C ALA A 141 16.76 17.10 -8.27
N ALA A 142 16.78 18.39 -8.61
CA ALA A 142 16.58 19.49 -7.65
C ALA A 142 15.22 19.42 -6.94
N ILE A 143 14.12 19.16 -7.66
CA ILE A 143 12.79 18.99 -7.05
C ILE A 143 12.79 17.80 -6.08
N LEU A 144 13.38 16.67 -6.47
CA LEU A 144 13.38 15.46 -5.64
C LEU A 144 14.31 15.57 -4.43
N GLU A 145 15.45 16.26 -4.55
CA GLU A 145 16.31 16.60 -3.43
C GLU A 145 15.57 17.47 -2.43
N HIS A 146 14.87 18.50 -2.92
CA HIS A 146 14.03 19.36 -2.10
C HIS A 146 12.93 18.58 -1.37
N LEU A 147 12.20 17.70 -2.05
CA LEU A 147 11.16 16.88 -1.44
C LEU A 147 11.72 15.87 -0.44
N ARG A 148 12.89 15.31 -0.72
CA ARG A 148 13.60 14.38 0.18
C ARG A 148 13.97 15.09 1.48
N GLU A 149 14.54 16.29 1.40
CA GLU A 149 14.90 17.11 2.56
C GLU A 149 13.65 17.55 3.34
N LYS A 150 12.67 18.12 2.65
CA LYS A 150 11.40 18.62 3.22
C LYS A 150 10.65 17.58 4.03
N ASN A 151 10.69 16.31 3.60
CA ASN A 151 9.96 15.21 4.23
C ASN A 151 10.87 14.21 4.96
N ASP A 152 12.18 14.46 5.06
CA ASP A 152 13.16 13.54 5.67
C ASP A 152 13.03 12.09 5.13
N ILE A 153 12.98 11.94 3.80
CA ILE A 153 12.72 10.65 3.15
C ILE A 153 13.97 9.76 3.26
N ASN A 154 13.81 8.66 4.00
CA ASN A 154 14.84 7.66 4.21
C ASN A 154 14.84 6.63 3.06
N ASP A 155 16.00 6.46 2.44
CA ASP A 155 16.25 5.47 1.40
C ASP A 155 17.52 4.65 1.63
N GLY A 156 18.05 4.71 2.85
CA GLY A 156 19.24 3.98 3.27
C GLY A 156 19.05 2.47 3.10
N THR A 157 20.07 1.80 2.57
CA THR A 157 20.10 0.33 2.52
C THR A 157 20.28 -0.22 3.93
N ARG A 158 19.35 -1.08 4.37
CA ARG A 158 19.41 -1.75 5.66
C ARG A 158 19.76 -3.21 5.49
N LYS A 159 20.36 -3.81 6.52
CA LYS A 159 20.55 -5.26 6.57
C LYS A 159 19.19 -5.95 6.60
N SER A 160 19.09 -7.11 5.94
CA SER A 160 17.88 -7.92 5.99
C SER A 160 17.51 -8.23 7.45
N GLY A 161 16.21 -8.16 7.78
CA GLY A 161 15.71 -8.36 9.14
C GLY A 161 15.77 -7.12 10.06
N THR A 162 16.36 -5.99 9.62
CA THR A 162 16.30 -4.75 10.40
C THR A 162 14.96 -4.04 10.16
N ALA A 163 14.16 -3.89 11.21
CA ALA A 163 12.88 -3.22 11.14
C ALA A 163 13.04 -1.72 10.81
N LEU A 164 12.05 -1.18 10.10
CA LEU A 164 11.88 0.26 9.94
C LEU A 164 11.25 0.84 11.20
N GLY A 165 11.79 1.96 11.71
CA GLY A 165 11.19 2.69 12.81
C GLY A 165 9.77 3.11 12.46
N VAL A 166 8.88 3.26 13.45
CA VAL A 166 7.45 3.52 13.20
C VAL A 166 7.22 4.82 12.41
N SER A 167 8.11 5.80 12.57
CA SER A 167 8.07 7.12 11.91
C SER A 167 8.98 7.25 10.70
N ASP A 168 9.70 6.19 10.29
CA ASP A 168 10.59 6.27 9.13
C ASP A 168 9.79 6.50 7.85
N ILE A 169 9.98 7.66 7.22
CA ILE A 169 9.33 8.03 5.97
C ILE A 169 10.11 7.40 4.80
N THR A 170 9.44 6.58 4.00
CA THR A 170 10.01 5.95 2.80
C THR A 170 9.01 6.04 1.66
N LEU A 171 9.47 5.98 0.41
CA LEU A 171 8.60 6.00 -0.77
C LEU A 171 7.48 4.93 -0.73
N PRO A 172 7.75 3.64 -0.40
CA PRO A 172 6.69 2.64 -0.26
C PRO A 172 5.66 2.98 0.82
N ARG A 173 6.11 3.54 1.96
CA ARG A 173 5.22 3.91 3.06
C ARG A 173 4.35 5.11 2.70
N ILE A 174 4.88 6.08 1.95
CA ILE A 174 4.10 7.21 1.43
C ILE A 174 2.97 6.70 0.51
N ALA A 175 3.28 5.78 -0.41
CA ALA A 175 2.26 5.15 -1.25
C ALA A 175 1.22 4.35 -0.45
N GLY A 176 1.65 3.70 0.63
CA GLY A 176 0.74 3.04 1.55
C GLY A 176 -0.10 3.97 2.44
N VAL A 177 0.27 5.24 2.59
CA VAL A 177 -0.56 6.25 3.28
C VAL A 177 -1.78 6.62 2.44
N MET A 178 -1.59 6.76 1.13
CA MET A 178 -2.64 7.13 0.17
C MET A 178 -2.80 6.06 -0.92
N PRO A 179 -3.21 4.83 -0.57
CA PRO A 179 -3.31 3.72 -1.52
C PRO A 179 -4.28 4.01 -2.68
N ALA A 180 -5.32 4.82 -2.45
CA ALA A 180 -6.25 5.24 -3.49
C ALA A 180 -5.58 6.03 -4.63
N VAL A 181 -4.59 6.85 -4.31
CA VAL A 181 -3.81 7.60 -5.33
C VAL A 181 -3.01 6.62 -6.19
N ALA A 182 -2.34 5.66 -5.56
CA ALA A 182 -1.60 4.63 -6.28
C ALA A 182 -2.52 3.83 -7.22
N VAL A 183 -3.67 3.38 -6.72
CA VAL A 183 -4.67 2.65 -7.52
C VAL A 183 -5.19 3.50 -8.69
N LYS A 184 -5.47 4.79 -8.46
CA LYS A 184 -5.89 5.72 -9.51
C LYS A 184 -4.84 5.86 -10.61
N LEU A 185 -3.55 5.96 -10.25
CA LEU A 185 -2.45 6.04 -11.21
C LEU A 185 -2.32 4.77 -12.06
N PHE A 186 -2.52 3.58 -11.45
CA PHE A 186 -2.59 2.33 -12.22
C PHE A 186 -3.79 2.33 -13.17
N HIS A 187 -4.98 2.69 -12.68
CA HIS A 187 -6.18 2.75 -13.51
C HIS A 187 -6.00 3.70 -14.71
N ALA A 188 -5.37 4.85 -14.49
CA ALA A 188 -5.07 5.83 -15.54
C ALA A 188 -3.89 5.44 -16.45
N ARG A 189 -3.24 4.28 -16.23
CA ARG A 189 -2.03 3.84 -16.94
C ARG A 189 -0.88 4.86 -16.91
N LEU A 190 -0.79 5.59 -15.79
CA LEU A 190 0.25 6.58 -15.51
C LEU A 190 1.36 5.98 -14.64
N VAL A 191 1.66 4.70 -14.78
CA VAL A 191 2.72 4.03 -14.00
C VAL A 191 3.52 3.11 -14.92
N LYS A 192 4.72 2.74 -14.49
CA LYS A 192 5.51 1.76 -15.22
C LYS A 192 4.82 0.39 -15.13
N GLU A 193 4.38 -0.12 -16.28
CA GLU A 193 3.88 -1.49 -16.39
C GLU A 193 5.05 -2.47 -16.17
N THR A 194 4.98 -3.24 -15.10
CA THR A 194 5.94 -4.35 -14.87
C THR A 194 5.52 -5.58 -15.66
N VAL A 195 4.20 -5.80 -15.74
CA VAL A 195 3.56 -6.80 -16.59
C VAL A 195 2.71 -6.00 -17.59
N PRO A 196 2.99 -6.07 -18.90
CA PRO A 196 2.22 -5.33 -19.89
C PRO A 196 0.74 -5.71 -19.77
N PHE A 197 -0.15 -4.74 -19.77
CA PHE A 197 -1.60 -4.96 -19.57
C PHE A 197 -2.18 -6.06 -20.49
N LEU A 198 -1.75 -6.09 -21.74
CA LEU A 198 -2.19 -7.06 -22.76
C LEU A 198 -1.74 -8.50 -22.50
N THR A 199 -0.84 -8.72 -21.54
CA THR A 199 -0.36 -10.07 -21.18
C THR A 199 -1.16 -10.69 -20.04
N ILE A 200 -2.10 -9.95 -19.44
CA ILE A 200 -2.95 -10.44 -18.36
C ILE A 200 -4.04 -11.35 -18.97
N PRO A 201 -4.16 -12.62 -18.55
CA PRO A 201 -5.17 -13.53 -19.06
C PRO A 201 -6.59 -12.95 -18.96
N GLY A 202 -7.34 -12.99 -20.05
CA GLY A 202 -8.71 -12.45 -20.13
C GLY A 202 -8.81 -10.98 -20.51
N VAL A 203 -7.69 -10.27 -20.67
CA VAL A 203 -7.67 -8.90 -21.20
C VAL A 203 -7.55 -8.94 -22.72
N LYS A 204 -8.57 -8.42 -23.44
CA LYS A 204 -8.49 -8.16 -24.88
C LYS A 204 -8.02 -6.72 -25.14
N SER A 205 -7.33 -6.49 -26.27
CA SER A 205 -6.96 -5.12 -26.65
C SER A 205 -8.23 -4.35 -27.02
N ASN A 206 -8.29 -3.05 -26.73
CA ASN A 206 -9.44 -2.23 -27.16
C ASN A 206 -9.54 -2.12 -28.69
N ASP A 207 -8.47 -2.42 -29.43
CA ASP A 207 -8.47 -2.47 -30.89
C ASP A 207 -9.32 -3.64 -31.42
N ASP A 208 -9.48 -4.71 -30.62
CA ASP A 208 -10.36 -5.84 -30.91
C ASP A 208 -11.85 -5.53 -30.66
N ALA A 209 -12.15 -4.52 -29.84
CA ALA A 209 -13.53 -4.13 -29.52
C ALA A 209 -14.24 -3.42 -30.68
N SER A 210 -13.49 -3.01 -31.71
CA SER A 210 -14.03 -2.45 -32.97
C SER A 210 -14.65 -3.51 -33.89
N GLN A 211 -14.46 -4.81 -33.63
CA GLN A 211 -15.01 -5.90 -34.44
C GLN A 211 -16.21 -6.63 -33.82
N GLU A 212 -16.51 -6.41 -32.53
CA GLU A 212 -17.66 -7.03 -31.85
C GLU A 212 -18.87 -6.06 -31.70
N ALA A 213 -18.80 -4.85 -32.27
CA ALA A 213 -19.83 -3.81 -32.11
C ALA A 213 -21.12 -4.00 -32.93
N ASP A 214 -21.25 -5.06 -33.72
CA ASP A 214 -22.45 -5.33 -34.54
C ASP A 214 -23.43 -6.36 -33.92
N ALA A 215 -23.18 -6.87 -32.70
CA ALA A 215 -23.95 -8.00 -32.17
C ALA A 215 -24.91 -7.75 -31.00
N ASP A 216 -24.85 -6.63 -30.25
CA ASP A 216 -25.66 -6.49 -29.03
C ASP A 216 -26.45 -5.17 -28.93
N ALA A 217 -27.58 -5.15 -29.63
CA ALA A 217 -28.70 -4.25 -29.37
C ALA A 217 -29.67 -4.90 -28.35
N ALA A 218 -29.26 -5.03 -27.09
CA ALA A 218 -30.17 -5.39 -26.00
C ALA A 218 -29.66 -4.88 -24.63
N GLY A 219 -30.01 -3.65 -24.27
CA GLY A 219 -30.48 -3.27 -22.93
C GLY A 219 -29.61 -3.55 -21.69
N SER A 220 -28.33 -3.88 -21.81
CA SER A 220 -27.42 -4.07 -20.67
C SER A 220 -26.38 -2.95 -20.66
N SER A 221 -26.50 -2.03 -19.69
CA SER A 221 -25.48 -1.03 -19.36
C SER A 221 -24.26 -1.69 -18.70
N GLY A 222 -23.65 -2.66 -19.39
CA GLY A 222 -22.43 -3.31 -18.98
C GLY A 222 -21.28 -2.33 -19.09
N LEU A 223 -20.82 -1.80 -17.94
CA LEU A 223 -19.55 -1.09 -17.85
C LEU A 223 -18.46 -1.95 -18.52
N LYS A 224 -17.83 -1.38 -19.56
CA LYS A 224 -16.78 -2.06 -20.34
C LYS A 224 -15.68 -2.55 -19.41
N VAL A 225 -15.56 -3.87 -19.28
CA VAL A 225 -14.60 -4.60 -18.43
C VAL A 225 -13.13 -4.21 -18.71
N SER A 226 -12.83 -3.56 -19.84
CA SER A 226 -11.45 -3.32 -20.29
C SER A 226 -10.68 -2.21 -19.56
N SER A 227 -11.32 -1.22 -18.91
CA SER A 227 -10.60 -0.17 -18.16
C SER A 227 -10.20 -0.60 -16.75
N ILE A 228 -10.90 -1.59 -16.21
CA ILE A 228 -10.89 -1.91 -14.80
C ILE A 228 -9.71 -2.82 -14.43
N THR A 229 -9.20 -3.63 -15.36
CA THR A 229 -8.23 -4.69 -15.05
C THR A 229 -6.85 -4.19 -14.63
N HIS A 230 -6.43 -2.97 -14.98
CA HIS A 230 -5.05 -2.55 -14.65
C HIS A 230 -4.85 -2.19 -13.17
N ALA A 231 -5.91 -1.80 -12.47
CA ALA A 231 -5.86 -1.54 -11.03
C ALA A 231 -5.49 -2.79 -10.23
N ILE A 232 -5.81 -4.00 -10.72
CA ILE A 232 -5.52 -5.26 -10.04
C ILE A 232 -4.01 -5.51 -9.88
N CYS A 233 -3.19 -4.89 -10.73
CA CYS A 233 -1.74 -4.96 -10.67
C CYS A 233 -1.16 -4.05 -9.58
N CYS A 234 -1.97 -3.19 -8.96
CA CYS A 234 -1.51 -2.29 -7.92
C CYS A 234 -1.33 -3.04 -6.59
N PRO A 235 -0.12 -3.08 -6.01
CA PRO A 235 0.12 -3.78 -4.73
C PRO A 235 -0.60 -3.13 -3.54
N PHE A 236 -1.13 -1.92 -3.70
CA PHE A 236 -1.86 -1.19 -2.66
C PHE A 236 -3.37 -1.42 -2.70
N LEU A 237 -3.89 -2.08 -3.74
CA LEU A 237 -5.32 -2.37 -3.85
C LEU A 237 -5.90 -3.14 -2.65
N PRO A 238 -5.21 -4.15 -2.07
CA PRO A 238 -5.72 -4.84 -0.88
C PRO A 238 -5.94 -3.92 0.33
N SER A 239 -5.22 -2.79 0.42
CA SER A 239 -5.36 -1.83 1.51
C SER A 239 -6.67 -1.03 1.45
N LEU A 240 -7.35 -1.03 0.31
CA LEU A 240 -8.65 -0.35 0.12
C LEU A 240 -9.83 -1.28 0.41
N HIS A 241 -9.58 -2.56 0.67
CA HIS A 241 -10.65 -3.53 0.90
C HIS A 241 -11.31 -3.29 2.27
N PRO A 242 -12.64 -3.09 2.33
CA PRO A 242 -13.34 -2.99 3.61
C PRO A 242 -13.25 -4.33 4.34
N LYS A 243 -12.67 -4.33 5.56
CA LYS A 243 -12.49 -5.55 6.37
C LYS A 243 -13.82 -6.24 6.75
N ALA A 244 -14.96 -5.59 6.55
CA ALA A 244 -16.26 -6.01 7.07
C ALA A 244 -17.21 -6.66 6.03
N ALA A 245 -16.85 -6.70 4.74
CA ALA A 245 -17.70 -7.30 3.72
C ALA A 245 -17.56 -8.83 3.73
N LYS A 246 -18.61 -9.55 4.17
CA LYS A 246 -18.65 -11.02 4.14
C LYS A 246 -18.89 -11.51 2.72
N GLY A 247 -17.92 -12.23 2.13
CA GLY A 247 -18.13 -13.04 0.92
C GLY A 247 -16.93 -13.07 -0.05
N PRO A 248 -16.57 -14.23 -0.63
CA PRO A 248 -15.44 -14.36 -1.57
C PRO A 248 -15.69 -13.69 -2.94
N SER A 249 -16.94 -13.42 -3.31
CA SER A 249 -17.31 -12.69 -4.52
C SER A 249 -17.02 -11.18 -4.45
N HIS A 250 -16.86 -10.63 -3.25
CA HIS A 250 -16.66 -9.19 -3.05
C HIS A 250 -15.23 -8.73 -3.34
N ILE A 251 -14.24 -9.62 -3.16
CA ILE A 251 -12.83 -9.35 -3.48
C ILE A 251 -12.69 -9.04 -4.97
N HIS A 252 -13.39 -9.78 -5.83
CA HIS A 252 -13.43 -9.50 -7.27
C HIS A 252 -14.38 -8.35 -7.63
N GLY A 253 -15.50 -8.16 -6.92
CA GLY A 253 -16.48 -7.11 -7.23
C GLY A 253 -16.03 -5.69 -6.90
N ILE A 254 -15.34 -5.44 -5.77
CA ILE A 254 -14.82 -4.11 -5.41
C ILE A 254 -13.57 -3.75 -6.23
N MET A 255 -12.81 -4.75 -6.68
CA MET A 255 -11.79 -4.55 -7.71
C MET A 255 -12.38 -3.95 -8.99
N LEU A 256 -13.72 -4.02 -9.18
CA LEU A 256 -14.35 -3.66 -10.44
C LEU A 256 -15.22 -2.38 -10.45
N LEU A 257 -15.83 -1.92 -9.34
CA LEU A 257 -17.02 -1.06 -9.49
C LEU A 257 -17.04 0.37 -8.92
N ASP A 258 -16.46 0.74 -7.76
CA ASP A 258 -16.98 1.95 -7.07
C ASP A 258 -15.98 2.88 -6.36
N MET A 259 -14.70 2.92 -6.75
CA MET A 259 -13.71 3.67 -5.96
C MET A 259 -13.58 5.17 -6.24
N PHE A 260 -14.20 5.71 -7.29
CA PHE A 260 -14.07 7.12 -7.63
C PHE A 260 -15.44 7.69 -8.05
N PRO A 261 -16.12 8.48 -7.19
CA PRO A 261 -17.27 9.26 -7.65
C PRO A 261 -16.86 10.17 -8.80
N ASN A 262 -17.80 10.49 -9.69
CA ASN A 262 -17.51 11.44 -10.75
C ASN A 262 -17.10 12.77 -10.10
N PRO A 263 -16.13 13.53 -10.66
CA PRO A 263 -15.69 14.80 -10.07
C PRO A 263 -16.82 15.82 -9.85
N THR A 264 -17.93 15.67 -10.56
CA THR A 264 -19.16 16.47 -10.43
C THR A 264 -20.00 16.13 -9.19
N ASP A 265 -19.76 14.98 -8.55
CA ASP A 265 -20.56 14.49 -7.42
C ASP A 265 -19.97 14.95 -6.07
N LEU A 266 -18.84 15.66 -6.09
CA LEU A 266 -18.18 16.27 -4.94
C LEU A 266 -18.40 17.78 -4.94
N GLU A 267 -19.67 18.22 -4.97
CA GLU A 267 -20.02 19.57 -4.56
C GLU A 267 -20.01 19.63 -3.02
N VAL A 268 -19.09 20.43 -2.47
CA VAL A 268 -19.03 20.79 -1.04
C VAL A 268 -19.41 22.26 -0.91
#